data_AF-T2DJV8-F1
#
_entry.id   AF-T2DJV8-F1
#
_cell.length_a   1.000
_cell.length_b   1.000
_cell.length_c   1.000
_cell.angle_alpha   90.00
_cell.angle_beta   90.00
_cell.angle_gamma   90.00
#
_symmetry.space_group_name_H-M   'P 1'
#
loop_
_entity.id
_entity.type
_entity.pdbx_description
1 polymer ?
#
loop_
_entity_poly.entity_id
_entity_poly.type
_entity_poly.pdbx_seq_one_letter_code
_entity_poly.pdbx_strand_id
1 'polypeptide(L)'
;VEYAAGPFALFFLAEYANIIMMNTLSSILFLNPGNNTQPELFTINIMLKTMILALIFLWARASYPRFRYDQLMHLLWKNFLPLTLALFLLHVSLPITLSALPPQY
;
A
#
# COMPACT_ATOMS: atom_id res chain seq x y z
N VAL A 1 0.02 5.87 27.43
CA VAL A 1 -0.28 7.30 27.67
C VAL A 1 0.75 7.89 28.64
N GLU A 2 2.02 7.46 28.53
CA GLU A 2 3.05 7.73 29.56
C GLU A 2 4.27 8.48 28.97
N TYR A 3 4.14 9.03 27.77
CA TYR A 3 5.24 9.75 27.11
C TYR A 3 5.16 11.25 27.41
N ALA A 4 6.30 11.83 27.80
CA ALA A 4 6.49 13.27 27.79
C ALA A 4 6.27 13.84 26.38
N ALA A 5 6.02 15.16 26.28
CA ALA A 5 5.65 15.82 25.03
C ALA A 5 6.64 15.59 23.88
N GLY A 6 7.94 15.45 24.17
CA GLY A 6 9.00 15.19 23.18
C GLY A 6 8.88 13.81 22.51
N PRO A 7 8.99 12.68 23.25
CA PRO A 7 8.82 11.34 22.68
C PRO A 7 7.45 11.11 22.04
N PHE A 8 6.39 11.74 22.58
CA PHE A 8 5.05 11.69 21.99
C PHE A 8 5.03 12.28 20.57
N ALA A 9 5.67 13.44 20.34
CA ALA A 9 5.75 14.06 19.02
C ALA A 9 6.47 13.17 17.99
N LEU A 10 7.53 12.45 18.41
CA LEU A 10 8.24 11.51 17.54
C LEU A 10 7.37 10.32 17.11
N PHE A 11 6.49 9.83 17.99
CA PHE A 11 5.55 8.77 17.62
C PHE A 11 4.53 9.23 16.57
N PHE A 12 3.96 10.43 16.67
CA PHE A 12 3.07 10.94 15.60
C PHE A 12 3.82 11.14 14.31
N LEU A 13 5.02 11.73 14.37
CA LEU A 13 5.84 11.92 13.19
C LEU A 13 6.12 10.58 12.49
N ALA A 14 6.47 9.54 13.26
CA ALA A 14 6.69 8.21 12.74
C ALA A 14 5.42 7.57 12.16
N GLU A 15 4.25 7.74 12.80
CA GLU A 15 2.98 7.23 12.27
C GLU A 15 2.65 7.87 10.91
N TYR A 16 2.77 9.19 10.78
CA TYR A 16 2.51 9.88 9.52
C TYR A 16 3.57 9.58 8.45
N ALA A 17 4.85 9.46 8.82
CA ALA A 17 5.90 9.05 7.91
C ALA A 17 5.62 7.65 7.33
N ASN A 18 5.18 6.71 8.16
CA ASN A 18 4.81 5.36 7.72
C ASN A 18 3.60 5.36 6.79
N ILE A 19 2.59 6.20 7.03
CA ILE A 19 1.43 6.34 6.12
C ILE A 19 1.88 6.83 4.75
N ILE A 20 2.72 7.87 4.69
CA ILE A 20 3.22 8.42 3.42
C ILE A 20 4.10 7.39 2.70
N MET A 21 5.00 6.71 3.43
CA MET A 21 5.88 5.66 2.89
C MET A 21 5.09 4.48 2.30
N MET A 22 4.02 4.02 2.97
CA MET A 22 3.21 2.91 2.44
C MET A 22 2.41 3.33 1.20
N ASN A 23 1.96 4.59 1.14
CA ASN A 23 1.30 5.14 -0.05
C ASN A 23 2.27 5.31 -1.23
N THR A 24 3.52 5.71 -0.98
CA THR A 24 4.56 5.80 -2.03
C THR A 24 4.90 4.42 -2.58
N LEU A 25 5.08 3.42 -1.72
CA LEU A 25 5.30 2.03 -2.13
C LEU A 25 4.12 1.47 -2.94
N SER A 26 2.89 1.73 -2.51
CA SER A 26 1.69 1.30 -3.22
C SER A 26 1.57 1.95 -4.61
N SER A 27 1.92 3.23 -4.73
CA SER A 27 1.92 3.93 -6.03
C SER A 27 2.94 3.34 -7.01
N ILE A 28 4.10 2.90 -6.53
CA ILE A 28 5.14 2.28 -7.36
C ILE A 28 4.69 0.91 -7.85
N LEU A 29 4.16 0.08 -6.96
CA LEU A 29 3.78 -1.30 -7.27
C LEU A 29 2.56 -1.41 -8.19
N PHE A 30 1.52 -0.58 -7.96
CA PHE A 30 0.22 -0.76 -8.64
C PHE A 30 -0.08 0.29 -9.70
N LEU A 31 0.35 1.54 -9.51
CA LEU A 31 -0.09 2.65 -10.36
C LEU A 31 0.95 3.11 -11.39
N ASN A 32 2.09 2.43 -11.56
CA ASN A 32 3.20 2.77 -12.46
C ASN A 32 3.36 4.29 -12.75
N PRO A 33 4.26 4.99 -12.06
CA PRO A 33 4.48 6.44 -12.24
C PRO A 33 5.00 6.87 -13.63
N GLY A 34 5.24 5.95 -14.57
CA GLY A 34 5.60 6.24 -15.96
C GLY A 34 7.08 5.98 -16.24
N ASN A 35 7.50 6.33 -17.45
CA ASN A 35 8.85 6.05 -17.92
C ASN A 35 9.88 6.97 -17.24
N ASN A 36 11.04 6.41 -16.86
CA ASN A 36 12.13 7.16 -16.21
C ASN A 36 12.95 8.02 -17.20
N THR A 37 12.44 8.27 -18.41
CA THR A 37 13.14 9.01 -19.47
C THR A 37 13.26 10.50 -19.13
N GLN A 38 12.34 11.04 -18.32
CA GLN A 38 12.40 12.40 -17.81
C GLN A 38 12.20 12.38 -16.27
N PRO A 39 13.28 12.55 -15.48
CA PRO A 39 13.23 12.34 -14.02
C PRO A 39 12.32 13.34 -13.31
N GLU A 40 12.21 14.56 -13.83
CA GLU A 40 11.33 15.59 -13.26
C GLU A 40 9.85 15.22 -13.41
N LEU A 41 9.43 14.76 -14.60
CA LEU A 41 8.04 14.34 -14.81
C LEU A 41 7.71 13.08 -14.03
N PHE A 42 8.65 12.15 -13.90
CA PHE A 42 8.50 10.97 -13.07
C PHE A 42 8.25 11.34 -11.60
N THR A 43 9.04 12.28 -11.06
CA THR A 43 8.92 12.75 -9.68
C THR A 43 7.60 13.49 -9.45
N ILE A 44 7.15 14.30 -10.40
CA ILE A 44 5.85 14.97 -10.31
C ILE A 44 4.71 13.94 -10.35
N ASN A 45 4.78 12.94 -11.24
CA ASN A 45 3.72 11.95 -11.39
C ASN A 45 3.60 11.03 -10.18
N ILE A 46 4.73 10.58 -9.62
CA ILE A 46 4.71 9.79 -8.38
C ILE A 46 4.15 10.61 -7.22
N MET A 47 4.58 11.87 -7.06
CA MET A 47 4.07 12.76 -6.01
C MET A 47 2.56 13.01 -6.14
N LEU A 48 2.06 13.18 -7.35
CA LEU A 48 0.63 13.39 -7.58
C LEU A 48 -0.19 12.12 -7.25
N LYS A 49 0.29 10.95 -7.68
CA LYS A 49 -0.36 9.65 -7.37
C LYS A 49 -0.35 9.33 -5.88
N THR A 50 0.74 9.63 -5.19
CA THR A 50 0.85 9.41 -3.74
C THR A 50 -0.06 10.36 -2.96
N MET A 51 -0.18 11.62 -3.38
CA MET A 51 -1.14 12.55 -2.79
C MET A 51 -2.58 12.09 -2.95
N ILE A 52 -2.96 11.55 -4.12
CA ILE A 52 -4.30 10.99 -4.34
C ILE A 52 -4.55 9.79 -3.39
N LEU A 53 -3.59 8.86 -3.27
CA LEU A 53 -3.71 7.73 -2.35
C LEU A 53 -3.79 8.18 -0.88
N ALA A 54 -3.01 9.18 -0.48
CA ALA A 54 -3.07 9.74 0.87
C ALA A 54 -4.43 10.40 1.16
N LEU A 55 -5.02 11.09 0.19
CA LEU A 55 -6.37 11.65 0.30
C LEU A 55 -7.43 10.55 0.46
N ILE A 56 -7.32 9.45 -0.31
CA ILE A 56 -8.20 8.28 -0.16
C ILE A 56 -8.05 7.68 1.24
N PHE A 57 -6.83 7.59 1.78
CA PHE A 57 -6.59 7.11 3.14
C PHE A 57 -7.25 7.99 4.20
N LEU A 58 -7.13 9.32 4.09
CA LEU A 58 -7.84 10.25 4.96
C LEU A 58 -9.37 10.11 4.83
N TRP A 59 -9.87 9.97 3.60
CA TRP A 59 -11.30 9.82 3.33
C TRP A 59 -11.88 8.53 3.89
N ALA A 60 -11.16 7.41 3.76
CA ALA A 60 -11.53 6.13 4.36
C ALA A 60 -11.58 6.23 5.90
N ARG A 61 -10.59 6.90 6.52
CA ARG A 61 -10.58 7.14 7.96
C ARG A 61 -11.76 7.99 8.45
N ALA A 62 -12.23 8.94 7.63
CA ALA A 62 -13.38 9.77 7.95
C ALA A 62 -14.72 9.05 7.78
N SER A 63 -14.80 8.10 6.85
CA SER A 63 -16.07 7.48 6.44
C SER A 63 -16.42 6.21 7.23
N TYR A 64 -15.41 5.42 7.64
CA TYR A 64 -15.66 4.11 8.26
C TYR A 64 -15.49 4.13 9.79
N PRO A 65 -16.39 3.46 10.54
CA PRO A 65 -16.23 3.27 11.97
C PRO A 65 -15.08 2.29 12.27
N ARG A 66 -14.53 2.36 13.49
CA ARG A 66 -13.43 1.50 13.91
C ARG A 66 -13.88 0.04 14.02
N PHE A 67 -13.17 -0.85 13.36
CA PHE A 67 -13.36 -2.30 13.51
C PHE A 67 -12.84 -2.80 14.86
N ARG A 68 -13.56 -3.79 15.44
CA ARG A 68 -13.09 -4.51 16.63
C ARG A 68 -11.97 -5.49 16.26
N TYR A 69 -11.06 -5.75 17.19
CA TYR A 69 -9.92 -6.66 17.00
C TYR A 69 -10.34 -8.04 16.48
N ASP A 70 -11.39 -8.63 17.04
CA ASP A 70 -11.89 -9.95 16.64
C ASP A 70 -12.35 -9.98 15.16
N GLN A 71 -12.97 -8.89 14.71
CA GLN A 71 -13.43 -8.74 13.32
C GLN A 71 -12.24 -8.55 12.37
N LEU A 72 -11.23 -7.78 12.78
CA LEU A 72 -10.00 -7.61 12.02
C LEU A 72 -9.28 -8.96 11.84
N MET A 73 -9.13 -9.73 12.92
CA MET A 73 -8.50 -11.05 12.88
C MET A 73 -9.29 -12.02 12.01
N HIS A 74 -10.63 -12.04 12.14
CA HIS A 74 -11.47 -12.85 11.27
C HIS A 74 -11.30 -12.49 9.78
N LEU A 75 -11.30 -11.21 9.46
CA LEU A 75 -11.18 -10.70 8.09
C LEU A 75 -9.81 -11.04 7.49
N LEU A 76 -8.72 -10.90 8.26
CA LEU A 76 -7.38 -11.22 7.78
C LEU A 76 -7.19 -12.73 7.57
N TRP A 77 -7.58 -13.55 8.55
CA TRP A 77 -7.26 -14.98 8.57
C TRP A 77 -8.22 -15.84 7.77
N LYS A 78 -9.51 -15.52 7.77
CA LYS A 78 -10.51 -16.36 7.09
C LYS A 78 -10.87 -15.87 5.70
N ASN A 79 -10.71 -14.58 5.41
CA ASN A 79 -11.07 -14.03 4.11
C ASN A 79 -9.83 -13.72 3.27
N PHE A 80 -8.93 -12.86 3.77
CA PHE A 80 -7.77 -12.46 2.96
C PHE A 80 -6.76 -13.58 2.76
N LEU A 81 -6.44 -14.37 3.79
CA LEU A 81 -5.40 -15.39 3.67
C LEU A 81 -5.74 -16.51 2.66
N PRO A 82 -6.96 -17.08 2.62
CA PRO A 82 -7.30 -18.04 1.57
C PRO A 82 -7.33 -17.40 0.18
N LEU A 83 -7.77 -16.14 0.06
CA LEU A 83 -7.81 -15.42 -1.20
C LEU A 83 -6.40 -15.13 -1.74
N THR A 84 -5.46 -14.69 -0.90
CA THR A 84 -4.09 -14.41 -1.31
C THR A 84 -3.37 -15.68 -1.74
N LEU A 85 -3.61 -16.82 -1.08
CA LEU A 85 -3.11 -18.13 -1.51
C LEU A 85 -3.66 -18.54 -2.88
N ALA A 86 -4.95 -18.35 -3.12
CA ALA A 86 -5.56 -18.64 -4.42
C ALA A 86 -4.98 -17.73 -5.53
N LEU A 87 -4.85 -16.43 -5.26
CA LEU A 87 -4.23 -15.48 -6.19
C LEU A 87 -2.76 -15.79 -6.44
N PHE A 88 -2.01 -16.25 -5.44
CA PHE A 88 -0.62 -16.65 -5.60
C PHE A 88 -0.50 -17.82 -6.59
N LEU A 89 -1.28 -18.89 -6.41
CA LEU A 89 -1.29 -20.02 -7.34
C LEU A 89 -1.69 -19.60 -8.76
N LEU A 90 -2.65 -18.67 -8.89
CA LEU A 90 -3.07 -18.13 -10.17
C LEU A 90 -1.93 -17.34 -10.83
N HIS A 91 -1.26 -16.43 -10.11
CA HIS A 91 -0.16 -15.63 -10.67
C HIS A 91 1.07 -16.47 -11.03
N VAL A 92 1.27 -17.64 -10.38
CA VAL A 92 2.33 -18.59 -10.78
C VAL A 92 1.93 -19.35 -12.05
N SER A 93 0.70 -19.85 -12.13
CA SER A 93 0.25 -20.68 -13.26
C SER A 93 0.00 -19.88 -14.54
N LEU A 94 -0.53 -18.66 -14.43
CA LEU A 94 -0.95 -17.85 -15.59
C LEU A 94 0.22 -17.56 -16.56
N PRO A 95 1.39 -17.04 -16.14
CA PRO A 95 2.52 -16.81 -17.04
C PRO A 95 3.03 -18.08 -17.71
N ILE A 96 2.98 -19.23 -17.01
CA ILE A 96 3.42 -20.53 -17.54
C ILE A 96 2.47 -20.98 -18.65
N THR A 97 1.16 -20.94 -18.40
CA THR A 97 0.14 -21.37 -19.39
C THR A 97 0.10 -20.48 -20.62
N LEU A 98 0.32 -19.17 -20.45
CA LEU A 98 0.33 -18.20 -21.56
C LEU A 98 1.69 -18.10 -22.26
N SER A 99 2.69 -18.90 -21.85
CA SER A 99 4.09 -18.78 -22.31
C SER A 99 4.67 -17.36 -22.20
N ALA A 100 4.17 -16.58 -21.24
CA ALA A 100 4.47 -15.17 -21.03
C ALA A 100 5.32 -14.96 -19.76
N LEU A 101 6.37 -15.77 -19.59
CA LEU A 101 7.31 -15.60 -18.49
C LEU A 101 8.08 -14.28 -18.69
N PRO A 102 8.14 -13.40 -17.67
CA PRO A 102 8.93 -12.19 -17.78
C PRO A 102 10.42 -12.53 -17.95
N PRO A 103 11.17 -11.73 -18.73
CA PRO A 103 12.62 -11.91 -18.87
C PRO A 103 13.29 -11.74 -17.51
N GLN A 104 14.34 -12.53 -17.24
CA GLN A 104 15.12 -12.48 -16.00
C GLN A 104 16.16 -11.35 -15.96
N TYR A 105 16.09 -10.42 -16.91
CA TYR A 105 17.09 -9.36 -17.13
C TYR A 105 16.71 -8.06 -16.45
#